data_AF-A0A1B6ACL3-F1
#
_entry.id   AF-A0A1B6ACL3-F1
#
_cell.length_a   1.000
_cell.length_b   1.000
_cell.length_c   1.000
_cell.angle_alpha   90.00
_cell.angle_beta   90.00
_cell.angle_gamma   90.00
#
_symmetry.space_group_name_H-M   'P 1'
#
loop_
_entity.id
_entity.type
_entity.pdbx_description
1 polymer ?
#
loop_
_entity_poly.entity_id
_entity_poly.type
_entity_poly.pdbx_seq_one_letter_code
_entity_poly.pdbx_strand_id
1 'polypeptide(L)' 'MSGYQEKPVELPWPYSRRDLDPEPVPGCDTCAAESEERHQARDRGEFGVAVIAGMKIREHIVWGVHS' A
#
# COMPACT_ATOMS: atom_id res chain seq x y z
N MET A 1 44.37 5.28 14.71
CA MET A 1 42.89 5.34 14.88
C MET A 1 42.32 4.16 14.10
N SER A 2 41.81 3.16 14.81
CA SER A 2 41.30 1.94 14.18
C SER A 2 39.84 2.18 13.76
N GLY A 3 39.62 2.63 12.54
CA GLY A 3 38.28 2.88 11.99
C GLY A 3 37.66 1.57 11.52
N TYR A 4 37.01 0.84 12.43
CA TYR A 4 36.12 -0.25 12.04
C TYR A 4 34.71 0.30 11.83
N GLN A 5 34.04 -0.21 10.81
CA GLN A 5 32.65 0.12 10.51
C GLN A 5 31.76 -0.31 11.69
N GLU A 6 30.98 0.61 12.23
CA GLU A 6 30.02 0.30 13.29
C GLU A 6 28.94 -0.65 12.78
N LYS A 7 28.36 -1.45 13.68
CA LYS A 7 27.26 -2.35 13.34
C LYS A 7 26.03 -1.53 12.90
N PRO A 8 25.28 -1.99 11.89
CA PRO A 8 24.02 -1.35 11.51
C PRO A 8 23.08 -1.24 12.71
N VAL A 9 22.43 -0.10 12.85
CA VAL A 9 21.33 0.08 13.80
C VAL A 9 20.05 -0.45 13.17
N GLU A 10 19.37 -1.35 13.84
CA GLU A 10 18.05 -1.82 13.42
C GLU A 10 17.00 -0.77 13.79
N LEU A 11 16.30 -0.25 12.79
CA LEU A 11 15.17 0.65 12.99
C LEU A 11 13.88 -0.16 13.10
N PRO A 12 12.93 0.26 13.95
CA PRO A 12 11.61 -0.35 13.97
C PRO A 12 10.94 -0.20 12.60
N TRP A 13 10.28 -1.26 12.14
CA TRP A 13 9.58 -1.25 10.87
C TRP A 13 8.43 -0.22 10.91
N PRO A 14 8.44 0.83 10.07
CA PRO A 14 7.55 1.97 10.26
C PRO A 14 6.15 1.76 9.69
N TYR A 15 5.92 0.69 8.92
CA TYR A 15 4.68 0.45 8.19
C TYR A 15 3.96 -0.80 8.68
N SER A 16 2.68 -0.68 9.02
CA SER A 16 1.84 -1.85 9.22
C SER A 16 1.49 -2.50 7.87
N ARG A 17 1.01 -3.75 7.91
CA ARG A 17 0.50 -4.43 6.71
C ARG A 17 -0.59 -3.62 5.99
N ARG A 18 -1.43 -2.88 6.74
CA ARG A 18 -2.48 -2.02 6.19
C ARG A 18 -1.95 -0.77 5.49
N ASP A 19 -0.73 -0.34 5.83
CA ASP A 19 -0.07 0.77 5.13
C ASP A 19 0.48 0.33 3.77
N LEU A 20 0.83 -0.95 3.63
CA LEU A 20 1.42 -1.51 2.42
C LEU A 20 0.41 -2.17 1.49
N ASP A 21 -0.66 -2.74 2.04
CA ASP A 21 -1.73 -3.41 1.30
C ASP A 21 -3.09 -3.04 1.91
N PRO A 22 -3.59 -1.83 1.62
CA PRO A 22 -4.85 -1.37 2.18
C PRO A 22 -6.02 -2.21 1.65
N GLU A 23 -6.93 -2.59 2.55
CA GLU A 23 -8.17 -3.28 2.20
C GLU A 23 -9.25 -2.27 1.83
N PRO A 24 -10.14 -2.58 0.87
CA PRO A 24 -11.24 -1.70 0.52
C PRO A 24 -12.21 -1.53 1.69
N VAL A 25 -12.79 -0.33 1.85
CA VAL A 25 -13.84 -0.09 2.84
C VAL A 25 -15.09 -0.91 2.47
N PRO A 26 -15.65 -1.70 3.40
CA PRO A 26 -16.85 -2.48 3.12
C PRO A 26 -18.01 -1.61 2.64
N GLY A 27 -18.59 -1.98 1.50
CA GLY A 27 -19.71 -1.27 0.89
C GLY A 27 -19.35 0.02 0.14
N CYS A 28 -18.06 0.37 0.02
CA CYS A 28 -17.64 1.52 -0.78
C CYS A 28 -17.30 1.09 -2.21
N ASP A 29 -18.10 1.56 -3.18
CA ASP A 29 -17.94 1.18 -4.59
C ASP A 29 -16.58 1.63 -5.17
N THR A 30 -16.12 2.83 -4.80
CA THR A 30 -14.82 3.36 -5.24
C THR A 30 -13.66 2.49 -4.76
N CYS A 31 -13.66 2.10 -3.48
CA CYS A 31 -12.63 1.23 -2.93
C CYS A 31 -12.68 -0.17 -3.57
N ALA A 32 -13.87 -0.70 -3.82
CA ALA A 32 -14.04 -2.00 -4.46
C ALA A 32 -13.48 -2.00 -5.90
N ALA A 33 -13.76 -0.95 -6.68
CA ALA A 33 -13.25 -0.81 -8.04
C ALA A 33 -11.72 -0.75 -8.10
N GLU A 34 -11.09 0.05 -7.24
CA GLU A 34 -9.62 0.14 -7.17
C GLU A 34 -9.00 -1.17 -6.65
N SER A 35 -9.68 -1.89 -5.76
CA SER A 35 -9.23 -3.21 -5.32
C SER A 35 -9.24 -4.21 -6.47
N GLU A 36 -10.28 -4.20 -7.30
CA GLU A 36 -10.37 -5.04 -8.49
C GLU A 36 -9.28 -4.68 -9.52
N GLU A 37 -9.07 -3.38 -9.80
CA GLU A 37 -7.97 -2.92 -10.68
C GLU A 37 -6.62 -3.41 -10.18
N ARG A 38 -6.37 -3.32 -8.87
CA ARG A 38 -5.15 -3.83 -8.24
C ARG A 38 -4.96 -5.33 -8.45
N HIS A 39 -6.03 -6.12 -8.31
CA HIS A 39 -5.97 -7.56 -8.52
C HIS A 39 -5.66 -7.90 -9.97
N GLN A 40 -6.38 -7.31 -10.92
CA GLN A 40 -6.16 -7.57 -12.34
C GLN A 40 -4.77 -7.11 -12.80
N ALA A 41 -4.27 -5.99 -12.27
CA ALA A 41 -2.92 -5.51 -12.57
C ALA A 41 -1.85 -6.49 -12.05
N ARG A 42 -2.03 -7.09 -10.86
CA ARG A 42 -1.14 -8.15 -10.35
C ARG A 42 -1.16 -9.37 -11.27
N ASP A 43 -2.34 -9.79 -11.73
CA ASP A 43 -2.48 -10.94 -12.63
C ASP A 43 -1.82 -10.72 -13.99
N ARG A 44 -1.80 -9.47 -14.48
CA ARG A 44 -1.10 -9.07 -15.71
C ARG A 44 0.40 -8.79 -15.53
N GLY A 45 0.92 -8.82 -14.30
CA GLY A 45 2.31 -8.44 -13.99
C GLY A 45 2.58 -6.93 -14.04
N GLU A 46 1.53 -6.10 -14.05
CA GLU A 46 1.59 -4.64 -14.08
C GLU A 46 1.72 -4.06 -12.66
N PHE A 47 2.81 -4.40 -11.97
CA PHE A 47 2.96 -4.07 -10.54
C PHE A 47 2.90 -2.56 -10.23
N GLY A 48 3.34 -1.70 -11.15
CA GLY A 48 3.21 -0.25 -10.98
C GLY A 48 1.75 0.20 -10.88
N VAL A 49 0.87 -0.35 -11.72
CA VAL A 49 -0.57 -0.07 -11.69
C VAL A 49 -1.18 -0.62 -10.40
N ALA A 50 -0.79 -1.82 -9.99
CA ALA A 50 -1.25 -2.42 -8.74
C ALA A 50 -0.89 -1.56 -7.51
N VAL A 51 0.31 -0.97 -7.49
CA VAL A 51 0.74 -0.05 -6.42
C VAL A 51 -0.09 1.23 -6.44
N ILE A 52 -0.31 1.83 -7.61
CA ILE A 52 -1.12 3.05 -7.75
C ILE A 52 -2.55 2.81 -7.25
N ALA A 53 -3.17 1.70 -7.63
CA ALA A 53 -4.51 1.32 -7.16
C ALA A 53 -4.55 1.17 -5.63
N GLY A 54 -3.53 0.53 -5.03
CA GLY A 54 -3.37 0.47 -3.58
C GLY A 54 -3.26 1.85 -2.92
N MET A 55 -2.46 2.76 -3.49
CA MET A 55 -2.32 4.13 -2.99
C MET A 55 -3.65 4.89 -3.02
N LYS A 56 -4.42 4.75 -4.10
CA LYS A 56 -5.75 5.36 -4.22
C LYS A 56 -6.74 4.82 -3.19
N ILE A 57 -6.74 3.51 -2.90
CA ILE A 57 -7.55 2.94 -1.81
C ILE A 57 -7.18 3.62 -0.49
N ARG A 58 -5.89 3.75 -0.18
CA ARG A 58 -5.44 4.41 1.05
C ARG A 58 -5.86 5.87 1.09
N GLU A 59 -5.69 6.60 0.00
CA GLU A 59 -6.09 8.01 -0.09
C GLU A 59 -7.60 8.18 0.15
N HIS A 60 -8.41 7.32 -0.46
CA HIS A 60 -9.86 7.36 -0.30
C HIS A 60 -10.31 6.97 1.12
N ILE A 61 -9.61 6.05 1.81
CA ILE A 61 -9.86 5.74 3.23
C ILE A 61 -9.62 6.97 4.12
N VAL A 62 -8.57 7.75 3.85
CA VAL A 62 -8.18 8.85 4.75
C VAL A 62 -9.00 10.11 4.45
N TRP A 63 -9.32 10.37 3.19
CA TRP A 63 -9.87 11.67 2.76
C TRP A 63 -11.16 11.57 1.94
N GLY A 64 -11.58 10.37 1.56
CA GLY A 64 -12.75 10.15 0.71
C GLY A 64 -14.07 10.12 1.47
N VAL A 65 -15.17 10.26 0.72
CA VAL A 65 -16.53 9.99 1.20
C VAL A 65 -16.91 8.60 0.72
N HIS A 66 -17.33 7.73 1.65
CA HIS A 66 -17.73 6.37 1.34
C HIS A 66 -19.23 6.30 1.07
N SER A 67 -19.60 5.87 -0.13
CA SER A 67 -20.96 5.56 -0.58
C SER A 67 -21.03 4.15 -1.12
#